data_AF-A0A5J5FC00-F1
#
_entry.id   AF-A0A5J5FC00-F1
#
_cell.length_a   1.000
_cell.length_b   1.000
_cell.length_c   1.000
_cell.angle_alpha   90.00
_cell.angle_beta   90.00
_cell.angle_gamma   90.00
#
_symmetry.space_group_name_H-M   'P 1'
#
loop_
_entity.id
_entity.type
_entity.pdbx_description
1 polymer ?
#
loop_
_entity_poly.entity_id
_entity_poly.type
_entity_poly.pdbx_seq_one_letter_code
_entity_poly.pdbx_strand_id
1 'polypeptide(L)'
;MGDIQPLPKKHAKSTHRVQRRVIPKLPAKPRSTPHTRNTRTSTRLPPPESSQKHASGAPAEIVAEINRRLLESGELVKLESHLLQLLQEAGWTEQLRTLCQERLRDPKAGVANYADLRRSVEKEARESVPKDVRLEMVGRVLQVLRGMIEE
;
A
#
# COMPACT_ATOMS: atom_id res chain seq x y z
N MET A 1 -7.25 -90.55 2.98
CA MET A 1 -8.37 -89.58 2.92
C MET A 1 -7.91 -88.37 2.15
N GLY A 2 -8.22 -88.34 0.86
CA GLY A 2 -8.13 -87.14 0.04
C GLY A 2 -9.53 -86.84 -0.44
N ASP A 3 -9.95 -85.59 -0.32
CA ASP A 3 -11.13 -85.09 -1.02
C ASP A 3 -10.75 -83.77 -1.69
N ILE A 4 -10.49 -83.93 -2.98
CA ILE A 4 -10.45 -82.88 -3.99
C ILE A 4 -11.91 -82.60 -4.35
N GLN A 5 -12.34 -81.34 -4.24
CA GLN A 5 -13.57 -80.89 -4.91
C GLN A 5 -13.31 -79.68 -5.82
N PRO A 6 -14.07 -79.55 -6.91
CA PRO A 6 -13.61 -78.92 -8.13
C PRO A 6 -14.19 -77.51 -8.36
N LEU A 7 -13.46 -76.75 -9.18
CA LEU A 7 -13.88 -75.48 -9.77
C LEU A 7 -15.00 -75.65 -10.81
N PRO A 8 -16.00 -74.75 -10.83
CA PRO A 8 -16.67 -74.38 -12.06
C PRO A 8 -16.21 -73.00 -12.58
N LYS A 9 -15.85 -72.95 -13.87
CA LYS A 9 -15.72 -71.72 -14.67
C LYS A 9 -17.02 -71.49 -15.44
N LYS A 10 -17.49 -70.23 -15.54
CA LYS A 10 -17.65 -69.48 -16.82
C LYS A 10 -18.41 -68.15 -16.64
N HIS A 11 -17.84 -67.15 -17.31
CA HIS A 11 -18.27 -65.80 -17.80
C HIS A 11 -19.77 -65.42 -17.71
N ALA A 12 -20.20 -64.15 -17.61
CA ALA A 12 -19.77 -62.98 -18.39
C ALA A 12 -20.46 -61.67 -17.92
N LYS A 13 -20.00 -60.54 -18.49
CA LYS A 13 -20.62 -59.20 -18.66
C LYS A 13 -20.39 -58.20 -17.50
N SER A 14 -19.47 -57.25 -17.67
CA SER A 14 -19.67 -55.94 -18.35
C SER A 14 -20.55 -54.98 -17.56
N THR A 15 -19.95 -53.93 -16.99
CA THR A 15 -20.17 -52.52 -17.36
C THR A 15 -19.47 -51.61 -16.34
N HIS A 16 -18.60 -50.73 -16.83
CA HIS A 16 -18.01 -49.67 -16.03
C HIS A 16 -19.09 -48.69 -15.56
N ARG A 17 -19.11 -48.34 -14.28
CA ARG A 17 -19.82 -47.15 -13.80
C ARG A 17 -18.91 -46.31 -12.91
N VAL A 18 -18.39 -45.25 -13.51
CA VAL A 18 -17.70 -44.12 -12.88
C VAL A 18 -18.57 -43.58 -11.74
N GLN A 19 -18.06 -43.63 -10.51
CA GLN A 19 -18.68 -42.92 -9.38
C GLN A 19 -18.45 -41.42 -9.57
N ARG A 20 -19.47 -40.72 -10.07
CA ARG A 20 -19.48 -39.26 -10.17
C ARG A 20 -19.59 -38.66 -8.76
N ARG A 21 -18.60 -37.84 -8.40
CA ARG A 21 -18.59 -36.99 -7.21
C ARG A 21 -19.84 -36.09 -7.20
N VAL A 22 -20.44 -35.98 -6.03
CA VAL A 22 -21.57 -35.10 -5.74
C VAL A 22 -21.08 -33.65 -5.80
N ILE A 23 -21.64 -32.85 -6.71
CA ILE A 23 -21.37 -31.41 -6.84
C ILE A 23 -22.52 -30.64 -6.14
N PRO A 24 -22.24 -29.76 -5.16
CA PRO A 24 -23.25 -28.87 -4.61
C PRO A 24 -23.69 -27.79 -5.62
N LYS A 25 -24.99 -27.54 -5.61
CA LYS A 25 -25.79 -26.77 -6.58
C LYS A 25 -25.50 -25.25 -6.52
N LEU A 26 -25.06 -24.68 -7.65
CA LEU A 26 -24.97 -23.22 -7.86
C LEU A 26 -26.36 -22.61 -8.15
N PRO A 27 -26.70 -21.43 -7.59
CA PRO A 27 -27.94 -20.72 -7.93
C PRO A 27 -27.84 -19.96 -9.27
N ALA A 28 -28.97 -19.90 -9.97
CA ALA A 28 -29.15 -19.40 -11.32
C ALA A 28 -28.98 -17.88 -11.47
N LYS A 29 -28.41 -17.46 -12.61
CA LYS A 29 -28.41 -16.06 -13.10
C LYS A 29 -29.75 -15.73 -13.78
N PRO A 30 -30.30 -14.52 -13.61
CA PRO A 30 -31.20 -13.93 -14.58
C PRO A 30 -30.45 -13.03 -15.60
N ARG A 31 -31.03 -12.97 -16.80
CA ARG A 31 -30.50 -12.39 -18.05
C ARG A 31 -30.87 -10.91 -18.22
N SER A 32 -30.03 -10.21 -18.98
CA SER A 32 -29.95 -8.80 -19.38
C SER A 32 -31.22 -7.99 -19.65
N THR A 33 -31.12 -6.68 -19.45
CA THR A 33 -31.51 -5.65 -20.45
C THR A 33 -30.54 -4.44 -20.45
N PRO A 34 -30.44 -3.66 -21.55
CA PRO A 34 -29.45 -2.59 -21.73
C PRO A 34 -30.10 -1.20 -21.76
N HIS A 35 -29.64 -0.23 -20.94
CA HIS A 35 -30.04 1.18 -21.08
C HIS A 35 -28.92 2.16 -20.70
N THR A 36 -28.47 2.92 -21.72
CA THR A 36 -28.14 4.36 -21.75
C THR A 36 -27.41 5.06 -20.58
N ARG A 37 -26.20 5.57 -20.91
CA ARG A 37 -25.75 6.97 -20.85
C ARG A 37 -25.73 7.74 -19.49
N ASN A 38 -24.50 8.13 -19.13
CA ASN A 38 -24.01 9.48 -18.77
C ASN A 38 -23.78 9.93 -17.31
N THR A 39 -22.73 10.77 -17.25
CA THR A 39 -22.33 11.83 -16.30
C THR A 39 -21.76 11.50 -14.93
N ARG A 40 -20.45 11.81 -14.82
CA ARG A 40 -19.72 12.44 -13.70
C ARG A 40 -20.58 12.75 -12.46
N THR A 41 -20.23 12.13 -11.34
CA THR A 41 -20.42 12.77 -10.03
C THR A 41 -19.13 12.63 -9.24
N SER A 42 -18.48 13.77 -9.10
CA SER A 42 -17.35 14.06 -8.25
C SER A 42 -17.72 13.80 -6.79
N THR A 43 -17.40 12.63 -6.24
CA THR A 43 -17.32 12.46 -4.79
C THR A 43 -16.02 13.10 -4.33
N ARG A 44 -16.11 14.41 -4.05
CA ARG A 44 -15.08 15.19 -3.37
C ARG A 44 -14.92 14.54 -1.99
N LEU A 45 -13.82 13.81 -1.80
CA LEU A 45 -13.41 13.34 -0.48
C LEU A 45 -13.37 14.55 0.46
N PRO A 46 -13.93 14.46 1.69
CA PRO A 46 -13.72 15.50 2.67
C PRO A 46 -12.21 15.63 2.94
N PRO A 47 -11.71 16.87 3.13
CA PRO A 47 -10.30 17.08 3.44
C PRO A 47 -9.95 16.34 4.74
N PRO A 48 -8.78 15.68 4.82
CA PRO A 48 -8.33 15.08 6.06
C PRO A 48 -8.24 16.19 7.12
N GLU A 49 -8.91 15.97 8.24
CA GLU A 49 -8.86 16.84 9.41
C GLU A 49 -7.38 16.96 9.84
N SER A 50 -6.82 18.14 9.61
CA SER A 50 -5.44 18.49 9.88
C SER A 50 -5.16 18.45 11.38
N SER A 51 -4.88 17.26 11.92
CA SER A 51 -4.12 17.10 13.17
C SER A 51 -2.64 17.41 12.92
N GLN A 52 -2.35 18.63 12.44
CA GLN A 52 -1.01 19.19 12.43
C GLN A 52 -0.90 20.11 13.64
N LYS A 53 -0.22 19.63 14.69
CA LYS A 53 0.34 20.52 15.72
C LYS A 53 1.30 21.48 15.00
N HIS A 54 0.84 22.70 14.72
CA HIS A 54 1.71 23.77 14.22
C HIS A 54 2.64 24.19 15.36
N ALA A 55 3.83 23.60 15.37
CA ALA A 55 4.92 23.98 16.27
C ALA A 55 5.63 25.22 15.71
N SER A 56 4.94 26.36 15.68
CA SER A 56 5.51 27.68 15.45
C SER A 56 4.42 28.74 15.65
N GLY A 57 4.75 29.88 16.25
CA GLY A 57 3.82 30.99 16.50
C GLY A 57 3.29 31.71 15.25
N ALA A 58 3.37 31.08 14.07
CA ALA A 58 2.81 31.58 12.84
C ALA A 58 1.28 31.30 12.80
N PRO A 59 0.46 32.22 12.29
CA PRO A 59 -0.96 31.98 12.11
C PRO A 59 -1.20 30.77 11.21
N ALA A 60 -2.11 29.88 11.62
CA ALA A 60 -2.46 28.69 10.84
C ALA A 60 -2.93 29.05 9.41
N GLU A 61 -3.57 30.20 9.25
CA GLU A 61 -4.00 30.74 7.95
C GLU A 61 -2.83 31.02 7.01
N ILE A 62 -1.73 31.58 7.51
CA ILE A 62 -0.52 31.85 6.71
C ILE A 62 0.11 30.53 6.25
N VAL A 63 0.19 29.54 7.15
CA VAL A 63 0.74 28.21 6.80
C VAL A 63 -0.13 27.51 5.74
N ALA A 64 -1.45 27.61 5.86
CA ALA A 64 -2.38 27.04 4.89
C ALA A 64 -2.25 27.71 3.51
N GLU A 65 -2.14 29.04 3.47
CA GLU A 65 -1.97 29.78 2.22
C GLU A 65 -0.62 29.46 1.55
N ILE A 66 0.47 29.36 2.31
CA ILE A 66 1.77 28.94 1.79
C ILE A 66 1.66 27.53 1.17
N ASN A 67 1.07 26.57 1.87
CA ASN A 67 0.91 25.21 1.36
C ASN A 67 0.06 25.16 0.09
N ARG A 68 -0.99 25.99 0.02
CA ARG A 68 -1.84 26.12 -1.18
C ARG A 68 -1.01 26.62 -2.37
N ARG A 69 -0.24 27.69 -2.20
CA ARG A 69 0.60 28.24 -3.27
C ARG A 69 1.71 27.28 -3.70
N LEU A 70 2.32 26.54 -2.76
CA LEU A 70 3.34 25.52 -3.08
C LEU A 70 2.76 24.39 -3.93
N LEU A 71 1.51 24.02 -3.68
CA LEU A 71 0.80 23.01 -4.46
C LEU A 71 0.45 23.53 -5.87
N GLU A 72 -0.11 24.74 -5.97
CA GLU A 72 -0.55 25.32 -7.25
C GLU A 72 0.59 25.68 -8.19
N SER A 73 1.72 26.16 -7.65
CA SER A 73 2.93 26.44 -8.42
C SER A 73 3.67 25.17 -8.86
N GLY A 74 3.33 24.00 -8.29
CA GLY A 74 4.03 22.73 -8.52
C GLY A 74 5.39 22.63 -7.81
N GLU A 75 5.79 23.63 -7.03
CA GLU A 75 7.04 23.61 -6.26
C GLU A 75 7.05 22.50 -5.21
N LEU A 76 5.88 22.14 -4.66
CA LEU A 76 5.77 21.00 -3.74
C LEU A 76 6.25 19.69 -4.39
N VAL A 77 5.82 19.42 -5.61
CA VAL A 77 6.19 18.20 -6.35
C VAL A 77 7.68 18.19 -6.69
N LYS A 78 8.25 19.37 -7.01
CA LYS A 78 9.70 19.51 -7.25
C LYS A 78 10.51 19.26 -5.96
N LEU A 79 10.05 19.79 -4.82
CA LEU A 79 10.67 19.57 -3.52
C LEU A 79 10.60 18.09 -3.11
N GLU A 80 9.45 17.43 -3.31
CA GLU A 80 9.29 15.99 -3.06
C GLU A 80 10.24 15.16 -3.92
N SER A 81 10.31 15.45 -5.23
CA SER A 81 11.18 14.73 -6.16
C SER A 81 12.66 14.88 -5.79
N HIS A 82 13.07 16.09 -5.41
CA HIS A 82 14.43 16.38 -4.96
C HIS A 82 14.78 15.66 -3.66
N LEU A 83 13.87 15.66 -2.67
CA LEU A 83 14.03 14.90 -1.43
C LEU A 83 14.20 13.41 -1.70
N LEU A 84 13.37 12.82 -2.58
CA LEU A 84 13.45 11.40 -2.93
C LEU A 84 14.81 11.06 -3.56
N GLN A 85 15.31 11.92 -4.45
CA GLN A 85 16.63 11.76 -5.06
C GLN A 85 17.75 11.79 -3.99
N LEU A 86 17.74 12.80 -3.10
CA LEU A 86 18.74 12.91 -2.02
C LEU A 86 18.73 11.71 -1.07
N LEU A 87 17.53 11.22 -0.71
CA LEU A 87 17.40 10.04 0.16
C LEU A 87 17.90 8.77 -0.53
N GLN A 88 17.72 8.64 -1.84
CA GLN A 88 18.24 7.52 -2.61
C GLN A 88 19.76 7.60 -2.74
N GLU A 89 20.32 8.75 -3.08
CA GLU A 89 21.76 8.97 -3.22
C GLU A 89 22.51 8.81 -1.90
N ALA A 90 21.91 9.21 -0.79
CA ALA A 90 22.46 9.00 0.56
C ALA A 90 22.32 7.55 1.06
N GLY A 91 21.69 6.65 0.29
CA GLY A 91 21.47 5.26 0.66
C GLY A 91 20.40 5.02 1.73
N TRP A 92 19.67 6.06 2.15
CA TRP A 92 18.65 5.98 3.20
C TRP A 92 17.52 5.03 2.82
N THR A 93 17.11 5.00 1.55
CA THR A 93 16.05 4.10 1.06
C THR A 93 16.40 2.63 1.28
N GLU A 94 17.63 2.22 1.00
CA GLU A 94 18.07 0.83 1.19
C GLU A 94 18.28 0.50 2.68
N GLN A 95 18.76 1.47 3.47
CA GLN A 95 18.84 1.33 4.92
C GLN A 95 17.45 1.10 5.55
N LEU A 96 16.46 1.91 5.16
CA LEU A 96 15.09 1.77 5.64
C LEU A 96 14.47 0.44 5.19
N ARG A 97 14.76 0.00 3.97
CA ARG A 97 14.32 -1.31 3.47
C ARG A 97 14.89 -2.45 4.32
N THR A 98 16.17 -2.37 4.67
CA THR A 98 16.85 -3.34 5.55
C THR A 98 16.20 -3.36 6.93
N LEU A 99 15.97 -2.19 7.52
CA LEU A 99 15.27 -2.05 8.79
C LEU A 99 13.88 -2.70 8.77
N CYS A 100 13.10 -2.47 7.72
CA CYS A 100 11.78 -3.11 7.56
C CYS A 100 11.89 -4.64 7.50
N GLN A 101 12.89 -5.17 6.81
CA GLN A 101 13.12 -6.62 6.71
C GLN A 101 13.53 -7.22 8.06
N GLU A 102 14.36 -6.53 8.83
CA GLU A 102 14.75 -6.96 10.18
C GLU A 102 13.55 -7.02 11.11
N ARG A 103 12.68 -6.00 11.10
CA ARG A 103 11.44 -5.98 11.89
C ARG A 103 10.46 -7.09 11.50
N LEU A 104 10.39 -7.44 10.22
CA LEU A 104 9.56 -8.56 9.75
C LEU A 104 10.13 -9.94 10.15
N ARG A 105 11.46 -10.04 10.28
CA ARG A 105 12.12 -11.29 10.70
C ARG A 105 12.11 -11.48 12.20
N ASP A 106 12.05 -10.41 12.99
CA ASP A 106 12.00 -10.47 14.44
C ASP A 106 10.63 -10.93 14.94
N PRO A 107 10.50 -12.15 15.50
CA PRO A 107 9.23 -12.66 16.00
C PRO A 107 8.68 -11.85 17.18
N LYS A 108 9.53 -11.07 17.86
CA LYS A 108 9.15 -10.21 18.99
C LYS A 108 8.61 -8.85 18.56
N ALA A 109 8.79 -8.46 17.30
CA ALA A 109 8.32 -7.18 16.78
C ALA A 109 6.78 -7.11 16.66
N GLY A 110 6.08 -8.25 16.71
CA GLY A 110 4.61 -8.30 16.71
C GLY A 110 3.96 -7.73 15.43
N VAL A 111 4.68 -7.75 14.31
CA VAL A 111 4.21 -7.19 13.03
C VAL A 111 3.21 -8.16 12.38
N ALA A 112 1.92 -7.87 12.50
CA ALA A 112 0.86 -8.67 11.87
C ALA A 112 0.39 -8.10 10.51
N ASN A 113 0.55 -6.79 10.31
CA ASN A 113 0.13 -6.09 9.10
C ASN A 113 1.03 -4.88 8.80
N TYR A 114 0.78 -4.20 7.68
CA TYR A 114 1.54 -3.03 7.25
C TYR A 114 1.49 -1.85 8.24
N ALA A 115 0.35 -1.59 8.89
CA ALA A 115 0.24 -0.49 9.83
C ALA A 115 1.10 -0.71 11.08
N ASP A 116 1.25 -1.96 11.51
CA ASP A 116 2.14 -2.34 12.61
C ASP A 116 3.60 -2.22 12.21
N LEU A 117 3.95 -2.67 10.99
CA LEU A 117 5.29 -2.48 10.43
C LEU A 117 5.64 -0.99 10.39
N ARG A 118 4.78 -0.16 9.78
CA ARG A 118 4.97 1.28 9.70
C ARG A 118 5.18 1.90 11.07
N ARG A 119 4.31 1.62 12.04
CA ARG A 119 4.44 2.15 13.41
C ARG A 119 5.75 1.73 14.07
N SER A 120 6.22 0.51 13.82
CA SER A 120 7.46 0.00 14.40
C SER A 120 8.71 0.68 13.84
N VAL A 121 8.69 1.15 12.58
CA VAL A 121 9.85 1.78 11.92
C VAL A 121 9.76 3.30 11.84
N GLU A 122 8.58 3.91 11.99
CA GLU A 122 8.35 5.33 11.65
C GLU A 122 9.25 6.29 12.44
N LYS A 123 9.44 6.07 13.74
CA LYS A 123 10.31 6.91 14.56
C LYS A 123 11.77 6.81 14.10
N GLU A 124 12.26 5.59 13.95
CA GLU A 124 13.65 5.31 13.56
C GLU A 124 13.94 5.80 12.14
N ALA A 125 13.01 5.61 11.21
CA ALA A 125 13.09 6.12 9.84
C ALA A 125 13.22 7.65 9.80
N ARG A 126 12.48 8.36 10.66
CA ARG A 126 12.53 9.82 10.73
C ARG A 126 13.83 10.32 11.35
N GLU A 127 14.35 9.60 12.34
CA GLU A 127 15.59 9.93 13.04
C GLU A 127 16.84 9.59 12.22
N SER A 128 16.76 8.55 11.37
CA SER A 128 17.86 8.07 10.53
C SER A 128 18.13 8.93 9.30
N VAL A 129 17.29 9.93 9.01
CA VAL A 129 17.53 10.86 7.89
C VAL A 129 18.85 11.61 8.13
N PRO A 130 19.80 11.55 7.17
CA PRO A 130 21.08 12.24 7.30
C PRO A 130 20.92 13.73 7.56
N LYS A 131 21.86 14.30 8.33
CA LYS A 131 21.82 15.75 8.65
C LYS A 131 21.99 16.60 7.40
N ASP A 132 22.86 16.18 6.48
CA ASP A 132 23.15 16.92 5.26
C ASP A 132 21.91 17.04 4.36
N VAL A 133 21.17 15.94 4.18
CA VAL A 133 19.88 15.93 3.46
C VAL A 133 18.87 16.89 4.10
N ARG A 134 18.78 16.91 5.44
CA ARG A 134 17.88 17.86 6.14
C ARG A 134 18.28 19.30 5.91
N LEU A 135 19.58 19.61 5.97
CA LEU A 135 20.10 20.96 5.77
C LEU A 135 19.85 21.44 4.34
N GLU A 136 20.14 20.59 3.35
CA GLU A 136 19.90 20.88 1.94
C GLU A 136 18.42 21.16 1.68
N MET A 137 17.53 20.31 2.20
CA MET A 137 16.09 20.48 2.04
C MET A 137 15.56 21.74 2.72
N VAL A 138 16.02 22.07 3.94
CA VAL A 138 15.65 23.33 4.59
C VAL A 138 16.13 24.52 3.77
N GLY A 139 17.36 24.48 3.24
CA GLY A 139 17.89 25.51 2.35
C GLY A 139 17.03 25.70 1.10
N ARG A 140 16.62 24.60 0.47
CA ARG A 140 15.78 24.62 -0.72
C ARG A 140 14.37 25.13 -0.45
N VAL A 141 13.74 24.69 0.64
CA VAL A 141 12.42 25.20 1.07
C VAL A 141 12.49 26.70 1.34
N LEU A 142 13.51 27.18 2.05
CA LEU A 142 13.69 28.62 2.30
C LEU A 142 13.91 29.42 1.01
N GLN A 143 14.61 28.87 0.02
CA GLN A 143 14.78 29.50 -1.28
C GLN A 143 13.45 29.66 -2.01
N VAL A 144 12.63 28.60 -2.04
CA VAL A 144 11.29 28.62 -2.65
C VAL A 144 10.41 29.64 -1.93
N LEU A 145 10.36 29.60 -0.60
CA LEU A 145 9.53 30.52 0.18
C LEU A 145 9.93 31.98 0.01
N ARG A 146 11.23 32.29 -0.10
CA ARG A 146 11.69 33.65 -0.41
C ARG A 146 11.19 34.13 -1.78
N GLY A 147 11.33 33.29 -2.80
CA GLY A 147 10.85 33.62 -4.15
C GLY A 147 9.34 33.89 -4.19
N MET A 148 8.55 33.26 -3.31
CA MET A 148 7.10 33.44 -3.25
C MET A 148 6.64 34.69 -2.48
N ILE A 149 7.54 35.35 -1.74
CA ILE A 149 7.25 36.60 -1.01
C ILE A 149 7.63 37.83 -1.85
N GLU A 150 8.59 37.68 -2.77
CA GLU A 150 9.09 38.77 -3.63
C GLU A 150 8.25 38.99 -4.90
N GLU A 151 7.30 38.10 -5.21
CA GLU A 151 6.26 38.27 -6.25
C GLU A 151 4.91 38.72 -5.67
#